data_AF-A0A2P5YYE8-F1
#
_entry.id   AF-A0A2P5YYE8-F1
#
_cell.length_a   1.000
_cell.length_b   1.000
_cell.length_c   1.000
_cell.angle_alpha   90.00
_cell.angle_beta   90.00
_cell.angle_gamma   90.00
#
_symmetry.space_group_name_H-M   'P 1'
#
loop_
_entity.id
_entity.type
_entity.pdbx_description
1 polymer ?
#
loop_
_entity_poly.entity_id
_entity_poly.type
_entity_poly.pdbx_seq_one_letter_code
_entity_poly.pdbx_strand_id
1 'polypeptide(L)'
;LVSIQGIADTSAALMLAELGDVRRFADAAAVTAFAGLNPCLQQSGDRKGHVCISRTGSPRLRAGLFMPALVAMTHNPIIRTLKQRLSERG
;
A
#
# COMPACT_ATOMS: atom_id res chain seq x y z
N LEU A 1 -6.59 12.13 -8.92
CA LEU A 1 -5.44 11.49 -8.25
C LEU A 1 -4.43 12.51 -7.76
N VAL A 2 -4.05 13.49 -8.57
CA VAL A 2 -3.06 14.54 -8.22
C VAL A 2 -3.57 15.53 -7.14
N SER A 3 -4.87 15.59 -6.89
CA SER A 3 -5.45 16.38 -5.78
C SER A 3 -5.10 15.84 -4.39
N ILE A 4 -4.58 14.62 -4.29
CA ILE A 4 -4.15 14.02 -3.04
C ILE A 4 -2.74 14.51 -2.73
N GLN A 5 -2.61 15.32 -1.69
CA GLN A 5 -1.29 15.76 -1.23
C GLN A 5 -0.40 14.54 -0.93
N GLY A 6 0.75 14.47 -1.60
CA GLY A 6 1.67 13.34 -1.56
C GLY A 6 1.66 12.46 -2.82
N ILE A 7 0.73 12.66 -3.76
CA ILE A 7 0.71 11.97 -5.06
C ILE A 7 1.04 12.97 -6.17
N ALA A 8 2.19 12.79 -6.82
CA ALA A 8 2.59 13.54 -8.02
C ALA A 8 2.16 12.82 -9.31
N ASP A 9 2.23 13.52 -10.44
CA ASP A 9 1.79 13.03 -11.76
C ASP A 9 2.44 11.69 -12.14
N THR A 10 3.75 11.55 -11.97
CA THR A 10 4.49 10.32 -12.28
C THR A 10 3.99 9.15 -11.42
N SER A 11 3.72 9.40 -10.14
CA SER A 11 3.22 8.38 -9.22
C SER A 11 1.77 8.01 -9.53
N ALA A 12 0.94 9.00 -9.87
CA ALA A 12 -0.44 8.77 -10.31
C ALA A 12 -0.49 7.96 -11.61
N ALA A 13 0.37 8.28 -12.58
CA ALA A 13 0.48 7.56 -13.84
C ALA A 13 0.93 6.11 -13.62
N LEU A 14 1.93 5.88 -12.76
CA LEU A 14 2.38 4.54 -12.41
C LEU A 14 1.26 3.74 -11.72
N MET A 15 0.54 4.33 -10.77
CA MET A 15 -0.58 3.69 -10.11
C MET A 15 -1.68 3.31 -11.11
N LEU A 16 -2.05 4.22 -12.01
CA LEU A 16 -3.06 3.95 -13.04
C LEU A 16 -2.61 2.87 -14.02
N ALA A 17 -1.33 2.87 -14.43
CA ALA A 17 -0.79 1.87 -15.33
C ALA A 17 -0.78 0.47 -14.71
N GLU A 18 -0.45 0.37 -13.43
CA GLU A 18 -0.35 -0.93 -12.73
C GLU A 18 -1.71 -1.44 -12.21
N LEU A 19 -2.61 -0.55 -11.79
CA LEU A 19 -3.96 -0.93 -11.33
C LEU A 19 -4.91 -1.18 -12.50
N GLY A 20 -4.72 -0.47 -13.62
CA GLY A 20 -5.67 -0.47 -14.73
C GLY A 20 -7.05 0.03 -14.28
N ASP A 21 -8.08 -0.75 -14.58
CA ASP A 21 -9.44 -0.46 -14.10
C ASP A 21 -9.59 -0.80 -12.62
N VAL A 22 -9.63 0.23 -11.77
CA VAL A 22 -9.81 0.12 -10.32
C VAL A 22 -11.13 -0.53 -9.91
N ARG A 23 -12.15 -0.55 -10.79
CA ARG A 23 -13.46 -1.16 -10.52
C ARG A 23 -13.41 -2.69 -10.51
N ARG A 24 -12.30 -3.29 -10.95
CA ARG A 24 -12.08 -4.75 -10.85
C ARG A 24 -11.89 -5.22 -9.40
N PHE A 25 -11.54 -4.30 -8.49
CA PHE A 25 -11.29 -4.60 -7.10
C PHE A 25 -12.56 -4.37 -6.30
N ALA A 26 -12.95 -5.36 -5.48
CA ALA A 26 -14.14 -5.28 -4.64
C ALA A 26 -14.01 -4.19 -3.56
N ASP A 27 -12.80 -4.01 -3.02
CA ASP A 27 -12.52 -3.05 -1.96
C ASP A 27 -11.03 -2.63 -1.94
N ALA A 28 -10.68 -1.74 -1.02
CA ALA A 28 -9.31 -1.30 -0.81
C ALA A 28 -8.38 -2.41 -0.26
N ALA A 29 -8.93 -3.44 0.39
CA ALA A 29 -8.16 -4.57 0.89
C ALA A 29 -7.67 -5.46 -0.26
N ALA A 30 -8.50 -5.66 -1.28
CA ALA A 30 -8.15 -6.36 -2.51
C ALA A 30 -7.03 -5.63 -3.27
N VAL A 31 -7.07 -4.29 -3.32
CA VAL A 31 -5.97 -3.48 -3.87
C VAL A 31 -4.68 -3.67 -3.06
N THR A 32 -4.79 -3.67 -1.73
CA THR A 32 -3.65 -3.87 -0.83
C THR A 32 -3.02 -5.26 -1.00
N ALA A 33 -3.84 -6.29 -1.19
CA ALA A 33 -3.40 -7.64 -1.48
C ALA A 33 -2.73 -7.73 -2.87
N PHE A 34 -3.27 -7.06 -3.88
CA PHE A 34 -2.67 -6.99 -5.22
C PHE A 34 -1.34 -6.24 -5.25
N ALA A 35 -1.16 -5.22 -4.41
CA ALA A 35 0.13 -4.56 -4.22
C ALA A 35 1.10 -5.39 -3.35
N GLY A 36 0.64 -6.45 -2.70
CA GLY A 36 1.44 -7.29 -1.81
C GLY A 36 1.90 -6.58 -0.53
N LEU A 37 1.10 -5.60 -0.07
CA LEU A 37 1.37 -4.79 1.11
C LEU A 37 0.67 -5.33 2.37
N ASN A 38 -0.19 -6.34 2.22
CA ASN A 38 -0.86 -6.98 3.34
C ASN A 38 0.12 -7.80 4.19
N PRO A 39 -0.05 -7.86 5.52
CA PRO A 39 0.74 -8.74 6.36
C PRO A 39 0.47 -10.21 6.00
N CYS A 40 1.53 -11.01 6.02
CA CYS A 40 1.51 -12.44 5.76
C CYS A 40 2.40 -13.14 6.79
N LEU A 41 1.85 -14.21 7.38
CA LEU A 41 2.57 -15.04 8.31
C LEU A 41 3.46 -16.01 7.54
N GLN A 42 4.78 -15.92 7.75
CA GLN A 42 5.75 -16.85 7.16
C GLN A 42 5.84 -18.10 8.06
N GLN A 43 5.03 -19.12 7.77
CA GLN A 43 5.05 -20.41 8.48
C GLN A 43 5.44 -21.55 7.55
N SER A 44 6.34 -22.41 8.01
CA SER A 44 6.73 -23.65 7.31
C SER A 44 6.90 -24.78 8.32
N GLY A 45 6.02 -25.78 8.29
CA GLY A 45 6.08 -26.94 9.20
C GLY A 45 6.19 -26.51 10.67
N ASP A 46 7.39 -26.64 11.24
CA ASP A 46 7.70 -26.33 12.63
C ASP A 46 8.15 -24.88 12.89
N ARG A 47 8.43 -24.10 11.84
CA ARG A 47 8.93 -22.72 11.97
C ARG A 47 7.77 -21.72 11.92
N LYS A 48 7.54 -21.04 13.04
CA LYS A 48 6.77 -19.78 13.08
C LYS A 48 7.72 -18.61 12.82
N GLY A 49 7.69 -18.07 11.60
CA GLY A 49 8.42 -16.86 11.25
C GLY A 49 7.68 -15.58 11.66
N HIS A 50 8.34 -14.45 11.44
CA HIS A 50 7.76 -13.13 11.68
C HIS A 50 6.66 -12.80 10.67
N VAL A 51 5.75 -11.91 11.06
CA VAL A 51 4.76 -11.31 10.15
C VAL A 51 5.51 -10.31 9.26
N CYS A 52 5.52 -10.57 7.96
CA CYS A 52 6.14 -9.71 6.95
C CYS A 52 5.07 -9.27 5.94
N ILE A 53 5.38 -8.29 5.10
CA ILE A 53 4.53 -8.02 3.93
C ILE A 53 4.52 -9.23 2.98
N SER A 54 3.38 -9.53 2.38
CA SER A 54 3.19 -10.72 1.53
C SER A 54 4.09 -10.71 0.28
N ARG A 55 4.36 -9.51 -0.28
CA ARG A 55 5.09 -9.30 -1.54
C ARG A 55 4.43 -9.93 -2.77
N THR A 56 3.20 -10.44 -2.64
CA THR A 56 2.39 -11.00 -3.72
C THR A 56 1.95 -9.91 -4.70
N GLY A 57 1.65 -10.25 -5.95
CA GLY A 57 1.16 -9.29 -6.95
C GLY A 57 2.24 -8.34 -7.48
N SER A 58 1.90 -7.07 -7.78
CA SER A 58 2.77 -6.17 -8.56
C SER A 58 3.94 -5.58 -7.73
N PRO A 59 5.21 -5.91 -8.04
CA PRO A 59 6.36 -5.28 -7.40
C PRO A 59 6.55 -3.82 -7.83
N ARG A 60 6.10 -3.45 -9.04
CA ARG A 60 6.19 -2.08 -9.57
C ARG A 60 5.22 -1.16 -8.85
N LEU A 61 3.97 -1.60 -8.66
CA LEU A 61 2.99 -0.87 -7.87
C LEU A 61 3.47 -0.67 -6.43
N ARG A 62 3.99 -1.74 -5.82
CA ARG A 62 4.56 -1.70 -4.46
C ARG A 62 5.70 -0.69 -4.33
N ALA A 63 6.66 -0.71 -5.26
CA ALA A 63 7.77 0.23 -5.26
C ALA A 63 7.31 1.67 -5.54
N GLY A 64 6.41 1.85 -6.50
CA GLY A 64 5.88 3.17 -6.87
C GLY A 64 5.01 3.82 -5.79
N LEU A 65 4.41 3.03 -4.89
CA LEU A 65 3.65 3.53 -3.73
C LEU A 65 4.55 4.01 -2.58
N PHE A 66 5.82 3.60 -2.53
CA PHE A 66 6.68 3.88 -1.38
C PHE A 66 6.92 5.38 -1.15
N MET A 67 7.43 6.08 -2.16
CA MET A 67 7.71 7.52 -2.04
C MET A 67 6.43 8.35 -1.82
N PRO A 68 5.33 8.15 -2.57
CA PRO A 68 4.07 8.85 -2.33
C PRO A 68 3.51 8.62 -0.92
N ALA A 69 3.61 7.40 -0.40
CA ALA A 69 3.14 7.09 0.95
C ALA A 69 3.93 7.88 2.01
N LEU A 70 5.25 7.94 1.89
CA LEU A 70 6.10 8.72 2.80
C LEU A 70 5.76 10.21 2.78
N VAL A 71 5.61 10.79 1.58
CA VAL A 71 5.27 12.22 1.43
C VAL A 71 3.85 12.47 1.96
N ALA A 72 2.88 11.61 1.66
CA ALA A 72 1.52 11.73 2.15
C ALA A 72 1.44 11.64 3.68
N MET A 73 2.23 10.77 4.32
CA MET A 73 2.28 10.68 5.79
C MET A 73 2.77 11.95 6.46
N THR A 74 3.60 12.74 5.78
CA THR A 74 4.16 13.99 6.29
C THR A 74 3.23 15.18 6.01
N HIS A 75 2.75 15.31 4.78
CA HIS A 75 2.03 16.51 4.33
C HIS A 75 0.51 16.38 4.37
N ASN A 76 -0.05 15.17 4.29
CA ASN A 76 -1.49 14.98 4.27
C ASN A 76 -2.03 14.71 5.68
N PRO A 77 -2.83 15.63 6.27
CA PRO A 77 -3.32 15.50 7.63
C PRO A 77 -4.21 14.26 7.82
N ILE A 78 -4.99 13.86 6.80
CA ILE A 78 -5.87 12.68 6.86
C ILE A 78 -5.03 11.40 6.98
N ILE A 79 -3.98 11.29 6.16
CA ILE A 79 -3.08 10.14 6.16
C ILE A 79 -2.25 10.08 7.46
N ARG A 80 -1.85 11.24 7.99
CA ARG A 80 -1.18 11.32 9.29
C ARG A 80 -2.05 10.79 10.42
N THR A 81 -3.32 11.19 10.46
CA THR A 81 -4.28 10.65 11.45
C THR A 81 -4.50 9.15 11.26
N LEU A 82 -4.61 8.68 10.01
CA LEU A 82 -4.70 7.24 9.73
C LEU A 82 -3.48 6.47 10.26
N LYS A 83 -2.27 6.98 10.02
CA LYS A 83 -1.02 6.41 10.54
C LYS A 83 -1.06 6.30 12.06
N GLN A 84 -1.43 7.37 12.76
CA GLN A 84 -1.51 7.39 14.23
C GLN A 84 -2.44 6.30 14.75
N ARG A 85 -3.67 6.22 14.21
CA ARG A 85 -4.64 5.17 14.59
C ARG A 85 -4.13 3.75 14.33
N LEU A 86 -3.35 3.54 13.27
CA LEU A 86 -2.77 2.23 12.96
C LEU A 86 -1.63 1.88 13.91
N SER A 87 -0.80 2.86 14.29
CA SER A 87 0.27 2.70 15.28
C SER A 87 -0.25 2.43 16.68
N GLU A 88 -1.40 3.01 17.07
CA GLU A 88 -2.04 2.77 18.37
C GLU A 88 -2.70 1.38 18.48
N ARG A 89 -3.04 0.77 17.34
CA ARG A 89 -3.67 -0.57 17.28
C ARG A 89 -2.64 -1.69 17.08
N GLY A 90 -1.37 -1.34 16.92
CA GLY A 90 -0.24 -2.24 16.67
C GLY A 90 0.38 -2.76 17.95
#